data_AF-A0A7Z0VSA5-F1
#
_entry.id   AF-A0A7Z0VSA5-F1
#
_cell.length_a   1.000
_cell.length_b   1.000
_cell.length_c   1.000
_cell.angle_alpha   90.00
_cell.angle_beta   90.00
_cell.angle_gamma   90.00
#
_symmetry.space_group_name_H-M   'P 1'
#
loop_
_entity.id
_entity.type
_entity.pdbx_description
1 polymer ?
#
loop_
_entity_poly.entity_id
_entity_poly.type
_entity_poly.pdbx_seq_one_letter_code
_entity_poly.pdbx_strand_id
1 'polypeptide(L)'
;MCDNGIELTIGENAPLWLDNAGNYTATITAPQVQDHFMQTYLNAGSTQGGIQVVLLAGDSATLESVGTFTLIRVEPTTSIGVDPNGSATFCFEPDEGFPLADTLRELERGQSD
;
A
#
# COMPACT_ATOMS: atom_id res chain seq x y z
N MET A 1 3.56 11.58 -8.75
CA MET A 1 3.21 12.35 -7.54
C MET A 1 1.84 11.89 -7.11
N CYS A 2 1.61 11.75 -5.81
CA CYS A 2 0.33 11.37 -5.25
C CYS A 2 -0.46 12.66 -4.99
N ASP A 3 -1.14 13.18 -6.02
CA ASP A 3 -1.74 14.52 -5.95
C ASP A 3 -3.15 14.52 -5.33
N ASN A 4 -3.88 13.41 -5.42
CA ASN A 4 -5.27 13.27 -4.93
C ASN A 4 -5.46 12.07 -3.99
N GLY A 5 -4.36 11.52 -3.45
CA GLY A 5 -4.38 10.35 -2.59
C GLY A 5 -3.45 10.50 -1.40
N ILE A 6 -3.31 9.42 -0.65
CA ILE A 6 -2.50 9.34 0.56
C ILE A 6 -1.24 8.55 0.24
N GLU A 7 -0.06 9.11 0.52
CA GLU A 7 1.17 8.33 0.41
C GLU A 7 1.24 7.33 1.58
N LEU A 8 1.14 6.03 1.26
CA LEU A 8 1.16 4.93 2.22
C LEU A 8 2.43 4.10 2.05
N THR A 9 3.23 3.95 3.12
CA THR A 9 4.32 2.98 3.14
C THR A 9 3.87 1.72 3.87
N ILE A 10 3.90 0.59 3.18
CA ILE A 10 3.57 -0.72 3.72
C ILE A 10 4.88 -1.50 3.89
N GLY A 11 5.11 -2.03 5.08
CA GLY A 11 6.22 -2.94 5.35
C GLY A 11 5.92 -4.34 4.82
N GLU A 12 6.94 -5.03 4.35
CA GLU A 12 6.82 -6.41 3.89
C GLU A 12 6.26 -7.30 5.00
N ASN A 13 5.25 -8.09 4.68
CA ASN A 13 4.51 -8.96 5.60
C ASN A 13 3.86 -8.23 6.80
N ALA A 14 3.82 -6.90 6.80
CA ALA A 14 3.20 -6.10 7.83
C ALA A 14 1.80 -5.62 7.36
N PRO A 15 0.71 -6.16 7.91
CA PRO A 15 -0.63 -5.74 7.52
C PRO A 15 -0.89 -4.29 7.94
N LEU A 16 -1.29 -3.47 6.98
CA LEU A 16 -1.84 -2.14 7.21
C LEU A 16 -3.37 -2.23 7.20
N TRP A 17 -4.01 -1.81 8.29
CA TRP A 17 -5.46 -1.69 8.37
C TRP A 17 -5.94 -0.41 7.67
N LEU A 18 -6.87 -0.56 6.74
CA LEU A 18 -7.39 0.55 5.94
C LEU A 18 -8.60 1.22 6.61
N ASP A 19 -9.30 0.50 7.47
CA ASP A 19 -10.44 1.00 8.25
C ASP A 19 -10.25 0.75 9.76
N ASN A 20 -10.87 1.60 10.58
CA ASN A 20 -10.82 1.46 12.05
C ASN A 20 -11.54 0.20 12.56
N ALA A 21 -12.47 -0.35 11.78
CA ALA A 21 -13.22 -1.54 12.16
C ALA A 21 -12.44 -2.84 11.89
N GLY A 22 -11.28 -2.76 11.21
CA GLY A 22 -10.43 -3.92 10.96
C GLY A 22 -11.04 -4.90 9.96
N ASN A 23 -11.81 -4.41 8.98
CA ASN A 23 -12.38 -5.26 7.93
C ASN A 23 -11.45 -5.35 6.71
N TYR A 24 -10.68 -4.30 6.44
CA TYR A 24 -9.87 -4.17 5.24
C TYR A 24 -8.39 -4.03 5.59
N THR A 25 -7.56 -4.84 4.94
CA THR A 25 -6.11 -4.79 5.08
C THR A 25 -5.43 -4.63 3.73
N ALA A 26 -4.23 -4.07 3.74
CA ALA A 26 -3.25 -4.17 2.66
C ALA A 26 -1.94 -4.72 3.23
N THR A 27 -1.35 -5.69 2.55
CA THR A 27 -0.04 -6.26 2.89
C THR A 27 0.76 -6.42 1.60
N ILE A 28 2.07 -6.25 1.67
CA ILE A 28 2.96 -6.54 0.55
C ILE A 28 3.88 -7.71 0.82
N THR A 29 4.33 -8.35 -0.25
CA THR A 29 5.41 -9.35 -0.21
C THR A 29 6.41 -9.14 -1.34
N ALA A 30 7.65 -9.58 -1.12
CA ALA A 30 8.73 -9.54 -2.10
C ALA A 30 8.89 -8.16 -2.81
N PRO A 31 9.08 -7.06 -2.05
CA PRO A 31 9.56 -5.80 -2.60
C PRO A 31 10.94 -6.02 -3.23
N GLN A 32 11.08 -5.74 -4.52
CA GLN A 32 12.29 -5.99 -5.30
C GLN A 32 12.61 -4.85 -6.26
N VAL A 33 13.89 -4.70 -6.56
CA VAL A 33 14.41 -3.90 -7.68
C VAL A 33 15.14 -4.83 -8.62
N GLN A 34 14.59 -5.09 -9.80
CA GLN A 34 15.17 -5.98 -10.82
C GLN A 34 15.29 -5.23 -12.14
N ASP A 35 16.50 -5.18 -12.70
CA ASP A 35 16.79 -4.53 -13.99
C ASP A 35 16.23 -3.09 -14.12
N HIS A 36 16.31 -2.32 -13.03
CA HIS A 36 15.77 -0.95 -12.87
C HIS A 36 14.24 -0.86 -12.72
N PHE A 37 13.52 -1.98 -12.70
CA PHE A 37 12.10 -2.03 -12.36
C PHE A 37 11.91 -2.28 -10.87
N MET A 38 11.08 -1.43 -10.25
CA MET A 38 10.63 -1.61 -8.88
C MET A 38 9.31 -2.37 -8.91
N GLN A 39 9.20 -3.45 -8.12
CA GLN A 39 7.98 -4.26 -8.08
C GLN A 39 7.70 -4.81 -6.69
N THR A 40 6.42 -5.11 -6.42
CA THR A 40 6.00 -5.84 -5.22
C THR A 40 4.70 -6.58 -5.49
N TYR A 41 4.40 -7.58 -4.67
CA TYR A 41 3.09 -8.22 -4.63
C TYR A 41 2.22 -7.48 -3.63
N LEU A 42 1.07 -6.98 -4.07
CA LEU A 42 0.05 -6.39 -3.21
C LEU A 42 -1.06 -7.43 -2.96
N ASN A 43 -1.38 -7.65 -1.68
CA ASN A 43 -2.58 -8.33 -1.26
C ASN A 43 -3.42 -7.35 -0.43
N ALA A 44 -4.60 -6.97 -0.93
CA ALA A 44 -5.48 -6.04 -0.23
C ALA A 44 -6.92 -6.52 -0.27
N GLY A 45 -7.64 -6.42 0.83
CA GLY A 45 -9.01 -6.89 0.91
C GLY A 45 -9.50 -7.19 2.33
N SER A 46 -10.64 -7.88 2.36
CA SER A 46 -11.32 -8.36 3.57
C SER A 46 -11.44 -9.88 3.54
N THR A 47 -12.06 -10.44 4.58
CA THR A 47 -12.42 -11.87 4.62
C THR A 47 -13.44 -12.27 3.55
N GLN A 48 -14.14 -11.30 2.94
CA GLN A 48 -15.18 -11.54 1.93
C GLN A 48 -14.66 -11.44 0.48
N GLY A 49 -13.43 -10.94 0.29
CA GLY A 49 -12.84 -10.74 -1.03
C GLY A 49 -11.74 -9.69 -1.03
N GLY A 50 -10.93 -9.69 -2.09
CA GLY A 50 -9.79 -8.80 -2.23
C GLY A 50 -9.10 -8.91 -3.58
N ILE A 51 -7.99 -8.20 -3.71
CA ILE A 51 -7.08 -8.23 -4.84
C ILE A 51 -5.75 -8.86 -4.42
N GLN A 52 -5.18 -9.65 -5.31
CA GLN A 52 -3.82 -10.16 -5.19
C GLN A 52 -3.12 -9.99 -6.54
N VAL A 53 -2.21 -9.03 -6.62
CA VAL A 53 -1.62 -8.58 -7.88
C VAL A 53 -0.13 -8.28 -7.73
N VAL A 54 0.62 -8.43 -8.82
CA VAL A 54 1.97 -7.86 -8.94
C VAL A 54 1.83 -6.47 -9.51
N LEU A 55 2.48 -5.50 -8.90
CA LEU A 55 2.55 -4.13 -9.40
C LEU A 55 4.00 -3.76 -9.70
N LEU A 56 4.24 -3.17 -10.86
CA LEU A 56 5.44 -2.41 -11.18
C LEU A 56 5.23 -0.95 -10.74
N ALA A 57 6.32 -0.21 -10.48
CA ALA A 57 6.19 1.21 -10.18
C ALA A 57 5.50 1.95 -11.34
N GLY A 58 4.45 2.69 -11.02
CA GLY A 58 3.52 3.31 -11.96
C GLY A 58 2.24 2.52 -12.24
N ASP A 59 2.20 1.21 -11.95
CA ASP A 59 0.98 0.41 -12.08
C ASP A 59 0.02 0.70 -10.93
N SER A 60 -1.27 0.52 -11.21
CA SER A 60 -2.35 0.69 -10.24
C SER A 60 -3.25 -0.55 -10.16
N ALA A 61 -3.81 -0.80 -8.98
CA ALA A 61 -4.87 -1.77 -8.78
C ALA A 61 -5.99 -1.22 -7.90
N THR A 62 -7.23 -1.44 -8.32
CA THR A 62 -8.42 -0.97 -7.62
C THR A 62 -9.05 -2.10 -6.82
N LEU A 63 -9.32 -1.84 -5.55
CA LEU A 63 -10.19 -2.64 -4.71
C LEU A 63 -11.54 -1.93 -4.62
N GLU A 64 -12.54 -2.48 -5.30
CA GLU A 64 -13.89 -1.88 -5.41
C GLU A 64 -14.48 -1.53 -4.04
N SER A 65 -15.08 -0.34 -3.93
CA SER A 65 -15.67 0.22 -2.70
C SER A 65 -14.67 0.52 -1.58
N VAL A 66 -13.37 0.50 -1.88
CA VAL A 66 -12.28 0.79 -0.93
C VAL A 66 -11.35 1.85 -1.48
N GLY A 67 -10.80 1.65 -2.68
CA GLY A 67 -9.91 2.62 -3.31
C GLY A 67 -8.90 2.00 -4.27
N THR A 68 -8.07 2.86 -4.85
CA THR A 68 -7.04 2.50 -5.82
C THR A 68 -5.64 2.65 -5.22
N PHE A 69 -4.81 1.63 -5.38
CA PHE A 69 -3.40 1.62 -5.00
C PHE A 69 -2.54 1.79 -6.24
N THR A 70 -1.73 2.85 -6.28
CA THR A 70 -0.72 3.06 -7.34
C THR A 70 0.67 2.91 -6.74
N LEU A 71 1.48 1.98 -7.24
CA LEU A 71 2.83 1.76 -6.71
C LEU A 71 3.76 2.90 -7.12
N ILE A 72 4.40 3.55 -6.14
CA ILE A 72 5.28 4.70 -6.36
C ILE A 72 6.76 4.28 -6.31
N ARG A 73 7.15 3.59 -5.25
CA ARG A 73 8.54 3.13 -5.06
C ARG A 73 8.61 1.88 -4.19
N VAL A 74 9.71 1.17 -4.30
CA VAL A 74 10.01 -0.04 -3.51
C VAL A 74 11.38 0.09 -2.87
N GLU A 75 11.49 -0.27 -1.61
CA GLU A 75 12.73 -0.31 -0.84
C GLU A 75 12.97 -1.77 -0.42
N PRO A 76 13.69 -2.56 -1.23
CA PRO A 76 13.96 -3.96 -0.91
C PRO A 76 14.89 -4.05 0.30
N THR A 77 14.79 -5.15 1.06
CA THR A 77 15.74 -5.37 2.15
C THR A 77 17.15 -5.59 1.62
N THR A 78 18.09 -4.77 2.09
CA THR A 78 19.53 -4.89 1.77
C THR A 78 20.35 -5.54 2.89
N SER A 79 19.74 -5.83 4.05
CA SER A 79 20.45 -6.23 5.27
C SER A 79 20.25 -7.72 5.59
N ILE A 80 21.34 -8.48 5.61
CA ILE A 80 21.36 -9.84 6.15
C ILE A 80 21.52 -9.75 7.67
N GLY A 81 20.52 -10.19 8.46
CA GLY A 81 20.70 -10.49 9.90
C GLY A 81 19.87 -9.68 10.91
N VAL A 82 18.97 -8.81 10.47
CA VAL A 82 17.92 -8.16 11.30
C VAL A 82 16.64 -8.20 10.48
N ASP A 83 15.51 -8.55 11.12
CA ASP A 83 14.22 -8.88 10.47
C ASP A 83 14.00 -8.12 9.15
N PRO A 84 14.22 -8.79 8.00
CA PRO A 84 14.41 -8.10 6.75
C PRO A 84 13.06 -7.75 6.13
N ASN A 85 12.38 -6.73 6.63
CA ASN A 85 11.13 -6.28 6.02
C ASN A 85 11.45 -5.16 5.04
N GLY A 86 11.37 -5.47 3.74
CA GLY A 86 11.41 -4.42 2.73
C GLY A 86 10.17 -3.53 2.86
N SER A 87 10.06 -2.50 2.05
CA SER A 87 8.88 -1.64 2.04
C SER A 87 8.45 -1.33 0.62
N ALA A 88 7.19 -0.98 0.45
CA ALA A 88 6.70 -0.36 -0.77
C ALA A 88 5.82 0.82 -0.40
N THR A 89 5.97 1.90 -1.17
CA THR A 89 5.19 3.12 -1.01
C THR A 89 4.20 3.23 -2.15
N PHE A 90 2.94 3.44 -1.80
CA PHE A 90 1.81 3.58 -2.71
C PHE A 90 1.21 4.98 -2.59
N CYS A 91 0.62 5.45 -3.67
CA CYS A 91 -0.44 6.44 -3.60
C CYS A 91 -1.76 5.68 -3.46
N PHE A 92 -2.48 5.91 -2.37
CA PHE A 92 -3.79 5.31 -2.13
C PHE A 92 -4.88 6.36 -2.25
N GLU A 93 -5.77 6.18 -3.22
CA GLU A 93 -6.92 7.05 -3.46
C GLU A 93 -8.16 6.32 -2.95
N PRO A 94 -8.66 6.63 -1.74
CA PRO A 94 -9.84 5.97 -1.19
C PRO A 94 -11.10 6.33 -2.00
N ASP A 95 -12.00 5.35 -2.14
CA ASP A 95 -13.30 5.60 -2.74
C ASP A 95 -14.14 6.55 -1.86
N GLU A 96 -15.01 7.35 -2.50
CA GLU A 96 -15.88 8.27 -1.78
C GLU A 96 -16.73 7.55 -0.73
N GLY A 97 -16.64 8.00 0.52
CA GLY A 97 -17.39 7.42 1.64
C GLY A 97 -16.75 6.20 2.30
N PHE A 98 -15.58 5.73 1.82
CA PHE A 98 -14.84 4.67 2.52
C PHE A 98 -14.44 5.12 3.94
N PRO A 99 -14.71 4.32 5.00
CA PRO A 99 -14.41 4.68 6.39
C PRO A 99 -12.92 4.49 6.71
N LEU A 100 -12.09 5.33 6.09
CA LEU A 100 -10.64 5.33 6.26
C LEU A 100 -10.22 5.40 7.73
N ALA A 101 -9.25 4.58 8.13
CA ALA A 101 -8.69 4.56 9.47
C ALA A 101 -8.14 5.94 9.88
N ASP A 102 -8.25 6.29 11.17
CA ASP A 102 -7.89 7.63 11.65
C ASP A 102 -6.41 7.95 11.43
N THR A 103 -5.54 6.96 11.58
CA THR A 103 -4.11 7.10 11.32
C THR A 103 -3.81 7.46 9.86
N LEU A 104 -4.61 6.97 8.92
CA LEU A 104 -4.45 7.27 7.49
C LEU A 104 -5.04 8.65 7.16
N ARG A 105 -6.13 9.06 7.83
CA ARG A 105 -6.68 10.42 7.72
C ARG A 105 -5.71 11.49 8.24
N GLU A 106 -4.94 11.18 9.28
CA GLU A 106 -3.91 12.08 9.80
C GLU A 106 -2.77 12.26 8.79
N LEU A 107 -2.36 11.17 8.11
CA LEU A 107 -1.35 11.23 7.05
C LEU A 107 -1.82 12.08 5.86
N GLU A 108 -3.06 11.91 5.41
CA GLU A 108 -3.68 12.73 4.36
C GLU A 108 -3.63 14.23 4.71
N ARG A 109 -3.98 14.57 5.95
CA ARG A 109 -3.97 15.95 6.44
C ARG A 109 -2.58 16.54 6.53
N GLY A 110 -1.62 15.77 7.04
CA GLY A 110 -0.23 16.22 7.17
C GLY A 110 0.50 16.40 5.84
N GLN A 111 -0.04 15.87 4.74
CA GLN A 111 0.48 16.05 3.37
C GLN A 111 -0.07 17.30 2.67
N SER A 112 -1.06 17.98 3.27
CA SER A 112 -1.72 19.16 2.71
C SER A 112 -1.22 20.50 3.27
N ASP A 113 -0.28 20.48 4.23
CA ASP A 113 0.41 21.66 4.81
C ASP A 113 1.78 21.89 4.15
#